data_AF-A0A2M7G8B6-F1
#
_entry.id   AF-A0A2M7G8B6-F1
#
_cell.length_a   1.000
_cell.length_b   1.000
_cell.length_c   1.000
_cell.angle_alpha   90.00
_cell.angle_beta   90.00
_cell.angle_gamma   90.00
#
_symmetry.space_group_name_H-M   'P 1'
#
loop_
_entity.id
_entity.type
_entity.pdbx_description
1 polymer ?
#
loop_
_entity_poly.entity_id
_entity_poly.type
_entity_poly.pdbx_seq_one_letter_code
_entity_poly.pdbx_strand_id
1 'polypeptide(L)'
;MKRFQLFLFCAAVISASCQHPSAPLVVFTQAGFKSPAQKSPPPSAKPAPADSEKISPLRSSAAELEAENQAELRSLDLSPLTILPLDAQPANQDTPDNLAQALAQVKALSAQPELETVSVNAAEAPSCGLACQTELALAQHLPLNQQQWLGAHNAYNSKGIFKNQSWNISQQLDAGVRIVELDLHRRLFSSKVRVCHGAGAYDCLLNPFGARDYQQILNEVKSWSDQHPDQLLVLELENHVKNQKSVEEPILNTFQGLLYRAAERKAGWQHETPAQIVARGKRVIVADFGELRFEGQLIWDQNELSSNTPTKGFSADCSVDGKPMETEAWGFYDDKTFKKANPLTVASIPQFLRCDARYLKIDRLTPELLNARHFSWESALPEQACAQVSTGSGRWQAQRCEHSQPFVCKTPAGWKHSTHAGTWKEGAAVCTQEFGESAAFEPPRTYFQNQQVLAVLTAGEAFWINARLEPS
;
A
#
# COMPACT_ATOMS: atom_id res chain seq x y z
N MET A 1 -58.54 38.76 -29.21
CA MET A 1 -58.59 39.56 -27.96
C MET A 1 -57.78 38.78 -26.92
N LYS A 2 -56.68 39.19 -26.27
CA LYS A 2 -55.89 40.42 -26.09
C LYS A 2 -54.39 40.00 -25.96
N ARG A 3 -53.52 40.41 -26.88
CA ARG A 3 -52.21 41.14 -26.71
C ARG A 3 -51.80 41.54 -25.28
N PHE A 4 -50.50 41.41 -24.93
CA PHE A 4 -49.56 42.54 -24.74
C PHE A 4 -48.09 42.12 -24.43
N GLN A 5 -47.14 42.68 -25.20
CA GLN A 5 -45.74 43.19 -24.97
C GLN A 5 -44.75 42.40 -24.09
N LEU A 6 -43.52 42.01 -24.50
CA LEU A 6 -42.35 42.65 -25.16
C LEU A 6 -41.70 43.81 -24.37
N PHE A 7 -40.49 43.58 -23.82
CA PHE A 7 -39.44 44.61 -23.68
C PHE A 7 -38.03 44.00 -23.75
N LEU A 8 -37.22 44.59 -24.64
CA LEU A 8 -35.78 44.45 -24.81
C LEU A 8 -35.03 45.23 -23.71
N PHE A 9 -33.79 44.82 -23.40
CA PHE A 9 -32.71 45.75 -23.06
C PHE A 9 -31.39 45.30 -23.74
N CYS A 10 -30.79 46.24 -24.48
CA CYS A 10 -29.46 46.16 -25.06
C CYS A 10 -28.39 46.57 -24.03
N ALA A 11 -27.18 45.99 -24.14
CA ALA A 11 -25.93 46.73 -23.96
C ALA A 11 -24.78 46.02 -24.69
N ALA A 12 -24.09 46.79 -25.52
CA ALA A 12 -22.96 46.41 -26.37
C ALA A 12 -21.64 46.42 -25.60
N VAL A 13 -20.67 45.55 -25.96
CA VAL A 13 -19.23 45.82 -25.78
C VAL A 13 -18.40 45.11 -26.87
N ILE A 14 -17.88 45.94 -27.78
CA ILE A 14 -16.50 46.01 -28.32
C ILE A 14 -15.84 44.72 -28.83
N SER A 15 -15.75 44.67 -30.16
CA SER A 15 -14.76 43.93 -30.94
C SER A 15 -13.36 44.50 -30.76
N ALA A 16 -12.41 43.67 -30.32
CA ALA A 16 -10.98 43.93 -30.44
C ALA A 16 -10.33 42.77 -31.19
N SER A 17 -9.91 43.06 -32.42
CA SER A 17 -9.02 42.21 -33.23
C SER A 17 -7.63 42.18 -32.62
N CYS A 18 -7.14 40.97 -32.32
CA CYS A 18 -5.71 40.73 -32.19
C CYS A 18 -5.31 39.63 -33.18
N GLN A 19 -4.54 40.05 -34.18
CA GLN A 19 -3.77 39.20 -35.07
C GLN A 19 -2.74 38.42 -34.23
N HIS A 20 -2.63 37.11 -34.43
CA HIS A 20 -1.46 36.35 -34.03
C HIS A 20 -0.71 35.83 -35.25
N PRO A 21 0.63 35.93 -35.25
CA PRO A 21 1.46 35.57 -36.38
C PRO A 21 1.68 34.05 -36.48
N SER A 22 1.76 33.60 -37.73
CA SER A 22 2.14 32.27 -38.16
C SER A 22 3.46 31.81 -37.52
N ALA A 23 3.44 30.65 -36.87
CA ALA A 23 4.63 29.90 -36.48
C ALA A 23 4.84 28.72 -37.46
N PRO A 24 6.10 28.35 -37.76
CA PRO A 24 6.45 27.56 -38.92
C PRO A 24 6.20 26.06 -38.76
N LEU A 25 5.87 25.44 -39.88
CA LEU A 25 5.79 24.00 -40.10
C LEU A 25 7.18 23.37 -39.86
N VAL A 26 7.35 22.60 -38.79
CA VAL A 26 8.54 21.76 -38.58
C VAL A 26 8.28 20.39 -39.19
N VAL A 27 8.96 20.13 -40.31
CA VAL A 27 9.03 18.83 -40.98
C VAL A 27 10.00 17.95 -40.19
N PHE A 28 9.52 16.88 -39.57
CA PHE A 28 10.37 15.83 -39.01
C PHE A 28 10.71 14.81 -40.10
N THR A 29 11.96 14.83 -40.55
CA THR A 29 12.56 13.75 -41.34
C THR A 29 12.87 12.56 -40.44
N GLN A 30 12.35 11.38 -40.78
CA GLN A 30 12.75 10.10 -40.18
C GLN A 30 14.23 9.82 -40.48
N ALA A 31 15.06 9.76 -39.44
CA ALA A 31 16.39 9.19 -39.50
C ALA A 31 16.43 7.95 -38.61
N GLY A 32 16.81 6.81 -39.22
CA GLY A 32 16.77 5.49 -38.61
C GLY A 32 17.70 5.33 -37.41
N PHE A 33 17.15 4.80 -36.32
CA PHE A 33 17.92 4.30 -35.19
C PHE A 33 18.34 2.84 -35.47
N LYS A 34 19.65 2.61 -35.58
CA LYS A 34 20.27 1.29 -35.47
C LYS A 34 20.40 0.95 -33.98
N SER A 35 19.87 -0.20 -33.57
CA SER A 35 20.10 -0.79 -32.24
C SER A 35 21.60 -1.08 -32.01
N PRO A 36 22.17 -0.73 -30.85
CA PRO A 36 23.45 -1.28 -30.43
C PRO A 36 23.27 -2.67 -29.80
N ALA A 37 24.15 -3.58 -30.20
CA ALA A 37 24.21 -4.96 -29.76
C ALA A 37 24.40 -5.10 -28.23
N GLN A 38 23.60 -5.97 -27.62
CA GLN A 38 23.77 -6.45 -26.25
C GLN A 38 25.13 -7.16 -26.09
N LYS A 39 25.95 -6.70 -25.14
CA LYS A 39 27.07 -7.46 -24.60
C LYS A 39 26.59 -8.30 -23.42
N SER A 40 26.91 -9.58 -23.45
CA SER A 40 26.64 -10.57 -22.41
C SER A 40 27.32 -10.20 -21.07
N PRO A 41 26.71 -10.50 -19.91
CA PRO A 41 27.33 -10.31 -18.61
C PRO A 41 28.40 -11.40 -18.32
N PRO A 42 29.44 -11.10 -17.51
CA PRO A 42 30.46 -12.06 -17.11
C PRO A 42 29.95 -13.05 -16.04
N PRO A 43 30.59 -14.24 -15.92
CA PRO A 43 30.11 -15.31 -15.06
C PRO A 43 30.33 -15.02 -13.56
N SER A 44 29.32 -15.38 -12.75
CA SER A 44 29.27 -15.25 -11.30
C SER A 44 30.44 -15.94 -10.59
N ALA A 45 31.11 -15.21 -9.70
CA ALA A 45 32.05 -15.75 -8.73
C ALA A 45 31.30 -16.48 -7.59
N LYS A 46 31.80 -17.66 -7.20
CA LYS A 46 31.32 -18.43 -6.05
C LYS A 46 31.60 -17.69 -4.73
N PRO A 47 30.68 -17.68 -3.76
CA PRO A 47 30.98 -17.19 -2.41
C PRO A 47 31.75 -18.24 -1.60
N ALA A 48 32.76 -17.76 -0.87
CA ALA A 48 33.50 -18.49 0.15
C ALA A 48 32.67 -18.63 1.46
N PRO A 49 32.95 -19.63 2.31
CA PRO A 49 32.12 -19.95 3.48
C PRO A 49 32.32 -18.93 4.61
N ALA A 50 31.23 -18.54 5.26
CA ALA A 50 31.23 -17.64 6.41
C ALA A 50 31.35 -18.42 7.73
N ASP A 51 32.27 -17.96 8.59
CA ASP A 51 32.44 -18.40 9.97
C ASP A 51 31.27 -17.96 10.86
N SER A 52 30.82 -18.89 11.70
CA SER A 52 29.72 -18.71 12.64
C SER A 52 30.24 -18.25 14.00
N GLU A 53 29.91 -17.02 14.42
CA GLU A 53 29.92 -16.64 15.82
C GLU A 53 28.59 -16.00 16.26
N LYS A 54 28.31 -16.20 17.54
CA LYS A 54 27.00 -16.29 18.19
C LYS A 54 26.31 -14.94 18.36
N ILE A 55 25.05 -14.86 17.91
CA ILE A 55 24.08 -13.87 18.40
C ILE A 55 22.85 -14.65 18.90
N SER A 56 22.52 -14.48 20.18
CA SER A 56 21.31 -15.05 20.80
C SER A 56 20.06 -14.32 20.28
N PRO A 57 19.03 -15.03 19.78
CA PRO A 57 17.79 -14.40 19.36
C PRO A 57 16.77 -14.32 20.51
N LEU A 58 16.18 -13.15 20.69
CA LEU A 58 14.84 -13.00 21.27
C LEU A 58 13.85 -13.72 20.33
N ARG A 59 13.42 -14.91 20.73
CA ARG A 59 12.42 -15.72 20.04
C ARG A 59 11.05 -15.46 20.68
N SER A 60 10.11 -14.95 19.92
CA SER A 60 8.86 -15.69 19.72
C SER A 60 8.95 -16.24 18.29
N SER A 61 8.76 -17.55 18.16
CA SER A 61 8.99 -18.24 16.88
C SER A 61 7.67 -18.40 16.14
N ALA A 62 7.69 -18.42 14.80
CA ALA A 62 6.51 -18.74 13.99
C ALA A 62 5.82 -20.05 14.42
N ALA A 63 6.55 -20.97 15.07
CA ALA A 63 6.02 -22.20 15.64
C ALA A 63 5.09 -21.98 16.85
N GLU A 64 5.25 -20.87 17.57
CA GLU A 64 4.43 -20.48 18.72
C GLU A 64 3.07 -19.96 18.24
N LEU A 65 3.07 -19.14 17.19
CA LEU A 65 1.86 -18.70 16.50
C LEU A 65 1.13 -19.87 15.84
N GLU A 66 1.85 -20.80 15.20
CA GLU A 66 1.26 -22.00 14.60
C GLU A 66 0.69 -22.95 15.67
N ALA A 67 1.34 -23.06 16.84
CA ALA A 67 0.83 -23.80 17.99
C ALA A 67 -0.42 -23.17 18.61
N GLU A 68 -0.48 -21.83 18.69
CA GLU A 68 -1.69 -21.11 19.13
C GLU A 68 -2.87 -21.32 18.17
N ASN A 69 -2.65 -21.21 16.86
CA ASN A 69 -3.70 -21.50 15.86
C ASN A 69 -4.15 -22.98 15.91
N GLN A 70 -3.23 -23.92 16.13
CA GLN A 70 -3.55 -25.35 16.27
C GLN A 70 -4.28 -25.66 17.59
N ALA A 71 -3.94 -24.97 18.67
CA ALA A 71 -4.63 -25.10 19.95
C ALA A 71 -6.07 -24.56 19.86
N GLU A 72 -6.26 -23.41 19.19
CA GLU A 72 -7.57 -22.81 18.94
C GLU A 72 -8.46 -23.71 18.05
N LEU A 73 -7.89 -24.32 17.00
CA LEU A 73 -8.57 -25.30 16.16
C LEU A 73 -8.95 -26.59 16.91
N ARG A 74 -8.15 -27.01 17.90
CA ARG A 74 -8.43 -28.21 18.72
C ARG A 74 -9.45 -27.96 19.82
N SER A 75 -9.59 -26.73 20.30
CA SER A 75 -10.65 -26.35 21.23
C SER A 75 -12.03 -26.26 20.58
N LEU A 76 -12.10 -26.15 19.24
CA LEU A 76 -13.35 -26.20 18.50
C LEU A 76 -13.72 -27.68 18.26
N ASP A 77 -14.73 -28.20 18.98
CA ASP A 77 -15.29 -29.52 18.70
C ASP A 77 -16.09 -29.50 17.38
N LEU A 78 -15.37 -29.74 16.27
CA LEU A 78 -15.93 -29.80 14.91
C LEU A 78 -16.42 -31.20 14.52
N SER A 79 -16.41 -32.16 15.45
CA SER A 79 -16.77 -33.56 15.23
C SER A 79 -18.17 -33.80 14.60
N PRO A 80 -19.20 -32.95 14.82
CA PRO A 80 -20.50 -33.18 14.18
C PRO A 80 -20.61 -32.64 12.74
N LEU A 81 -19.59 -31.98 12.18
CA LEU A 81 -19.67 -31.35 10.86
C LEU A 81 -19.10 -32.27 9.77
N THR A 82 -19.98 -32.83 8.94
CA THR A 82 -19.55 -33.44 7.66
C THR A 82 -19.25 -32.30 6.67
N ILE A 83 -17.98 -31.93 6.52
CA ILE A 83 -17.54 -30.97 5.52
C ILE A 83 -17.56 -31.67 4.15
N LEU A 84 -18.45 -31.24 3.26
CA LEU A 84 -18.44 -31.71 1.87
C LEU A 84 -17.19 -31.16 1.14
N PRO A 85 -16.54 -31.93 0.26
CA PRO A 85 -15.40 -31.47 -0.51
C PRO A 85 -15.74 -30.23 -1.33
N LEU A 86 -14.92 -29.17 -1.24
CA LEU A 86 -15.10 -27.90 -1.97
C LEU A 86 -15.18 -28.12 -3.49
N ASP A 87 -14.52 -29.16 -4.00
CA ASP A 87 -14.31 -29.43 -5.41
C ASP A 87 -15.58 -29.93 -6.14
N ALA A 88 -16.66 -30.21 -5.40
CA ALA A 88 -17.90 -30.80 -5.94
C ALA A 88 -19.06 -29.80 -6.12
N GLN A 89 -18.87 -28.52 -5.77
CA GLN A 89 -19.92 -27.50 -5.89
C GLN A 89 -19.70 -26.69 -7.20
N PRO A 90 -20.62 -26.74 -8.17
CA PRO A 90 -20.55 -25.82 -9.31
C PRO A 90 -20.68 -24.40 -8.77
N ALA A 91 -19.70 -23.54 -9.10
CA ALA A 91 -19.76 -22.13 -8.78
C ALA A 91 -21.09 -21.55 -9.30
N ASN A 92 -21.76 -20.75 -8.46
CA ASN A 92 -22.84 -19.85 -8.85
C ASN A 92 -24.29 -20.40 -8.98
N GLN A 93 -24.75 -21.25 -8.07
CA GLN A 93 -26.22 -21.45 -7.89
C GLN A 93 -26.70 -21.31 -6.45
N ASP A 94 -27.43 -20.22 -6.23
CA ASP A 94 -28.23 -19.86 -5.05
C ASP A 94 -29.43 -20.82 -4.88
N THR A 95 -29.22 -22.14 -4.70
CA THR A 95 -30.31 -23.10 -4.56
C THR A 95 -30.91 -23.14 -3.14
N PRO A 96 -32.21 -23.47 -2.98
CA PRO A 96 -32.86 -23.55 -1.67
C PRO A 96 -32.24 -24.58 -0.70
N ASP A 97 -31.69 -25.68 -1.22
CA ASP A 97 -31.12 -26.76 -0.41
C ASP A 97 -29.80 -26.34 0.26
N ASN A 98 -28.98 -25.56 -0.45
CA ASN A 98 -27.76 -24.95 0.08
C ASN A 98 -28.07 -23.94 1.20
N LEU A 99 -29.20 -23.22 1.09
CA LEU A 99 -29.64 -22.27 2.12
C LEU A 99 -30.10 -22.99 3.41
N ALA A 100 -30.84 -24.09 3.29
CA ALA A 100 -31.29 -24.86 4.46
C ALA A 100 -30.12 -25.48 5.23
N GLN A 101 -29.12 -26.01 4.51
CA GLN A 101 -27.90 -26.53 5.13
C GLN A 101 -27.05 -25.44 5.77
N ALA A 102 -26.88 -24.30 5.10
CA ALA A 102 -26.14 -23.16 5.65
C ALA A 102 -26.81 -22.61 6.93
N LEU A 103 -28.13 -22.46 6.94
CA LEU A 103 -28.88 -22.02 8.12
C LEU A 103 -28.78 -23.02 9.27
N ALA A 104 -28.78 -24.33 8.97
CA ALA A 104 -28.57 -25.36 9.98
C ALA A 104 -27.16 -25.31 10.59
N GLN A 105 -26.13 -25.09 9.78
CA GLN A 105 -24.75 -24.92 10.24
C GLN A 105 -24.58 -23.66 11.10
N VAL A 106 -25.12 -22.51 10.67
CA VAL A 106 -25.09 -21.26 11.47
C VAL A 106 -25.79 -21.46 12.81
N LYS A 107 -26.94 -22.14 12.82
CA LYS A 107 -27.68 -22.44 14.05
C LYS A 107 -26.89 -23.35 14.99
N ALA A 108 -26.21 -24.36 14.46
CA ALA A 108 -25.34 -25.25 15.23
C ALA A 108 -24.11 -24.53 15.81
N LEU A 109 -23.45 -23.67 15.03
CA LEU A 109 -22.30 -22.87 15.48
C LEU A 109 -22.70 -21.83 16.53
N SER A 110 -23.87 -21.18 16.36
CA SER A 110 -24.39 -20.20 17.33
C SER A 110 -24.85 -20.79 18.66
N ALA A 111 -25.03 -22.12 18.73
CA ALA A 111 -25.47 -22.83 19.93
C ALA A 111 -24.30 -23.31 20.81
N GLN A 112 -23.05 -23.08 20.40
CA GLN A 112 -21.88 -23.44 21.21
C GLN A 112 -21.60 -22.34 22.27
N PRO A 113 -21.64 -22.68 23.58
CA PRO A 113 -21.55 -21.71 24.67
C PRO A 113 -20.14 -21.17 24.97
N GLU A 114 -19.09 -21.59 24.24
CA GLU A 114 -17.68 -21.23 24.51
C GLU A 114 -17.06 -20.18 23.58
N LEU A 115 -17.81 -19.61 22.62
CA LEU A 115 -17.25 -18.62 21.69
C LEU A 115 -17.19 -17.18 22.24
N GLU A 116 -17.70 -16.91 23.44
CA GLU A 116 -17.76 -15.54 23.98
C GLU A 116 -16.58 -15.12 24.87
N THR A 117 -15.60 -15.98 25.21
CA THR A 117 -14.59 -15.60 26.21
C THR A 117 -13.15 -16.05 25.93
N VAL A 118 -12.75 -16.30 24.68
CA VAL A 118 -11.31 -16.23 24.36
C VAL A 118 -10.95 -14.77 24.15
N SER A 119 -10.71 -14.05 25.26
CA SER A 119 -9.93 -12.83 25.24
C SER A 119 -8.49 -13.19 24.88
N VAL A 120 -8.22 -13.45 23.59
CA VAL A 120 -6.89 -13.18 23.06
C VAL A 120 -6.66 -11.72 23.41
N ASN A 121 -5.65 -11.46 24.25
CA ASN A 121 -5.13 -10.11 24.44
C ASN A 121 -4.86 -9.59 23.03
N ALA A 122 -5.78 -8.78 22.51
CA ALA A 122 -5.61 -8.17 21.21
C ALA A 122 -4.41 -7.26 21.40
N ALA A 123 -3.24 -7.74 21.00
CA ALA A 123 -2.01 -6.98 21.08
C ALA A 123 -2.32 -5.63 20.42
N GLU A 124 -2.25 -4.57 21.22
CA GLU A 124 -2.54 -3.22 20.77
C GLU A 124 -1.67 -2.96 19.54
N ALA A 125 -2.30 -2.50 18.46
CA ALA A 125 -1.53 -2.18 17.26
C ALA A 125 -0.48 -1.13 17.63
N PRO A 126 0.78 -1.31 17.23
CA PRO A 126 1.79 -0.31 17.51
C PRO A 126 1.40 0.97 16.78
N SER A 127 1.38 2.09 17.50
CA SER A 127 1.35 3.39 16.85
C SER A 127 2.53 3.51 15.88
N CYS A 128 2.30 4.08 14.70
CA CYS A 128 3.34 4.41 13.73
C CYS A 128 4.49 5.16 14.42
N GLY A 129 5.60 4.45 14.66
CA GLY A 129 6.79 4.99 15.31
C GLY A 129 7.62 5.87 14.39
N LEU A 130 8.80 6.30 14.85
CA LEU A 130 9.65 7.26 14.14
C LEU A 130 9.97 6.85 12.68
N ALA A 131 10.35 5.60 12.45
CA ALA A 131 10.65 5.10 11.10
C ALA A 131 9.42 5.18 10.18
N CYS A 132 8.28 4.67 10.67
CA CYS A 132 7.01 4.74 9.95
C CYS A 132 6.61 6.19 9.63
N GLN A 133 6.67 7.10 10.61
CA GLN A 133 6.29 8.51 10.41
C GLN A 133 7.21 9.21 9.41
N THR A 134 8.53 8.96 9.52
CA THR A 134 9.51 9.50 8.57
C THR A 134 9.23 9.01 7.15
N GLU A 135 9.01 7.71 6.98
CA GLU A 135 8.75 7.11 5.68
C GLU A 135 7.44 7.62 5.07
N LEU A 136 6.38 7.80 5.86
CA LEU A 136 5.13 8.41 5.41
C LEU A 136 5.33 9.87 5.00
N ALA A 137 6.09 10.66 5.76
CA ALA A 137 6.38 12.06 5.41
C ALA A 137 7.17 12.17 4.11
N LEU A 138 8.17 11.30 3.89
CA LEU A 138 8.91 11.23 2.63
C LEU A 138 8.01 10.82 1.46
N ALA A 139 7.16 9.82 1.70
CA ALA A 139 6.20 9.32 0.73
C ALA A 139 5.18 10.41 0.31
N GLN A 140 4.77 11.32 1.19
CA GLN A 140 3.82 12.39 0.83
C GLN A 140 4.27 13.28 -0.35
N HIS A 141 5.58 13.30 -0.62
CA HIS A 141 6.19 14.09 -1.69
C HIS A 141 6.66 13.27 -2.89
N LEU A 142 6.32 11.98 -2.94
CA LEU A 142 6.50 11.15 -4.12
C LEU A 142 5.25 11.19 -5.01
N PRO A 143 5.40 11.18 -6.34
CA PRO A 143 4.33 10.84 -7.26
C PRO A 143 3.57 9.58 -6.84
N LEU A 144 2.25 9.52 -7.04
CA LEU A 144 1.43 8.32 -6.75
C LEU A 144 2.01 7.06 -7.41
N ASN A 145 2.54 7.19 -8.64
CA ASN A 145 3.17 6.08 -9.35
C ASN A 145 4.59 5.72 -8.88
N GLN A 146 5.14 6.38 -7.86
CA GLN A 146 6.47 6.08 -7.30
C GLN A 146 6.40 5.65 -5.83
N GLN A 147 5.20 5.46 -5.30
CA GLN A 147 4.97 5.09 -3.91
C GLN A 147 5.25 3.59 -3.67
N GLN A 148 5.63 3.26 -2.44
CA GLN A 148 5.59 1.89 -1.92
C GLN A 148 4.55 1.81 -0.79
N TRP A 149 3.31 1.60 -1.19
CA TRP A 149 2.15 1.53 -0.31
C TRP A 149 2.11 0.24 0.51
N LEU A 150 1.80 0.42 1.79
CA LEU A 150 1.40 -0.67 2.66
C LEU A 150 -0.13 -0.77 2.63
N GLY A 151 -0.62 -1.94 2.26
CA GLY A 151 -2.03 -2.31 2.33
C GLY A 151 -2.28 -3.44 3.31
N ALA A 152 -3.56 -3.62 3.64
CA ALA A 152 -4.04 -4.79 4.35
C ALA A 152 -5.08 -5.51 3.50
N HIS A 153 -4.80 -6.77 3.18
CA HIS A 153 -5.74 -7.63 2.46
C HIS A 153 -6.90 -7.95 3.40
N ASN A 154 -8.13 -7.82 2.88
CA ASN A 154 -9.38 -8.01 3.61
C ASN A 154 -9.38 -7.30 4.97
N ALA A 155 -8.96 -6.02 4.94
CA ALA A 155 -8.65 -5.19 6.11
C ALA A 155 -9.78 -5.16 7.17
N TYR A 156 -11.02 -5.32 6.73
CA TYR A 156 -12.20 -5.34 7.58
C TYR A 156 -12.35 -6.59 8.46
N ASN A 157 -11.76 -7.72 8.05
CA ASN A 157 -11.99 -9.03 8.64
C ASN A 157 -11.07 -9.27 9.84
N SER A 158 -11.34 -8.56 10.94
CA SER A 158 -10.53 -8.60 12.17
C SER A 158 -11.14 -9.40 13.32
N LYS A 159 -12.27 -10.07 13.09
CA LYS A 159 -13.06 -10.77 14.11
C LYS A 159 -13.48 -12.16 13.63
N GLY A 160 -13.72 -13.06 14.57
CA GLY A 160 -14.13 -14.44 14.29
C GLY A 160 -12.95 -15.37 13.99
N ILE A 161 -13.29 -16.64 13.74
CA ILE A 161 -12.34 -17.76 13.61
C ILE A 161 -11.55 -17.76 12.29
N PHE A 162 -12.04 -17.06 11.27
CA PHE A 162 -11.40 -16.92 9.96
C PHE A 162 -10.95 -15.47 9.71
N LYS A 163 -10.44 -14.78 10.74
CA LYS A 163 -9.97 -13.40 10.61
C LYS A 163 -8.73 -13.31 9.70
N ASN A 164 -8.74 -12.35 8.78
CA ASN A 164 -7.55 -11.95 8.01
C ASN A 164 -6.64 -11.08 8.86
N GLN A 165 -7.19 -10.23 9.73
CA GLN A 165 -6.42 -9.26 10.50
C GLN A 165 -6.57 -9.47 12.02
N SER A 166 -5.54 -9.12 12.78
CA SER A 166 -5.61 -9.07 14.25
C SER A 166 -6.04 -7.69 14.76
N TRP A 167 -5.97 -6.67 13.91
CA TRP A 167 -6.26 -5.29 14.21
C TRP A 167 -7.50 -4.83 13.45
N ASN A 168 -8.29 -3.91 14.02
CA ASN A 168 -9.35 -3.24 13.28
C ASN A 168 -8.77 -2.24 12.25
N ILE A 169 -9.61 -1.64 11.41
CA ILE A 169 -9.15 -0.77 10.33
C ILE A 169 -8.45 0.48 10.89
N SER A 170 -9.00 1.10 11.93
CA SER A 170 -8.38 2.29 12.55
C SER A 170 -6.98 1.98 13.08
N GLN A 171 -6.83 0.85 13.77
CA GLN A 171 -5.54 0.35 14.26
C GLN A 171 -4.54 0.05 13.14
N GLN A 172 -4.99 -0.52 12.02
CA GLN A 172 -4.15 -0.73 10.84
C GLN A 172 -3.66 0.60 10.25
N LEU A 173 -4.55 1.59 10.14
CA LEU A 173 -4.22 2.93 9.65
C LEU A 173 -3.24 3.65 10.59
N ASP A 174 -3.41 3.53 11.90
CA ASP A 174 -2.50 4.04 12.92
C ASP A 174 -1.12 3.37 12.87
N ALA A 175 -1.07 2.12 12.43
CA ALA A 175 0.16 1.37 12.21
C ALA A 175 0.84 1.69 10.85
N GLY A 176 0.26 2.57 10.03
CA GLY A 176 0.85 3.04 8.78
C GLY A 176 0.28 2.41 7.50
N VAL A 177 -0.76 1.57 7.60
CA VAL A 177 -1.50 1.09 6.42
C VAL A 177 -2.16 2.27 5.71
N ARG A 178 -2.11 2.29 4.39
CA ARG A 178 -2.74 3.34 3.56
C ARG A 178 -3.58 2.78 2.41
N ILE A 179 -3.65 1.46 2.26
CA ILE A 179 -4.59 0.77 1.37
C ILE A 179 -5.45 -0.17 2.20
N VAL A 180 -6.75 0.09 2.19
CA VAL A 180 -7.76 -0.66 2.93
C VAL A 180 -8.62 -1.40 1.92
N GLU A 181 -8.50 -2.72 1.88
CA GLU A 181 -9.25 -3.57 0.97
C GLU A 181 -10.56 -4.07 1.61
N LEU A 182 -11.65 -3.98 0.85
CA LEU A 182 -13.00 -4.36 1.27
C LEU A 182 -13.69 -5.28 0.26
N ASP A 183 -14.16 -6.44 0.73
CA ASP A 183 -14.92 -7.39 -0.09
C ASP A 183 -16.41 -7.09 0.03
N LEU A 184 -16.96 -6.45 -0.99
CA LEU A 184 -18.33 -5.98 -0.98
C LEU A 184 -19.26 -7.05 -1.51
N HIS A 185 -20.21 -7.47 -0.68
CA HIS A 185 -21.25 -8.42 -1.06
C HIS A 185 -22.64 -7.85 -0.80
N ARG A 186 -23.59 -8.28 -1.64
CA ARG A 186 -25.00 -8.03 -1.39
C ARG A 186 -25.48 -8.96 -0.28
N ARG A 187 -26.18 -8.43 0.73
CA ARG A 187 -26.88 -9.26 1.73
C ARG A 187 -27.97 -10.10 1.05
N LEU A 188 -28.05 -11.40 1.35
CA LEU A 188 -29.16 -12.24 0.85
C LEU A 188 -30.52 -11.59 1.11
N PHE A 189 -31.38 -11.63 0.09
CA PHE A 189 -32.74 -11.07 0.10
C PHE A 189 -32.85 -9.56 0.39
N SER A 190 -31.75 -8.80 0.29
CA SER A 190 -31.71 -7.37 0.61
C SER A 190 -30.85 -6.62 -0.40
N SER A 191 -31.12 -5.33 -0.66
CA SER A 191 -30.25 -4.47 -1.49
C SER A 191 -29.07 -3.88 -0.71
N LYS A 192 -29.03 -4.06 0.61
CA LYS A 192 -27.94 -3.60 1.49
C LYS A 192 -26.63 -4.31 1.19
N VAL A 193 -25.55 -3.54 1.16
CA VAL A 193 -24.17 -4.02 1.05
C VAL A 193 -23.65 -4.41 2.43
N ARG A 194 -22.88 -5.49 2.48
CA ARG A 194 -22.08 -5.91 3.62
C ARG A 194 -20.66 -6.15 3.16
N VAL A 195 -19.74 -6.19 4.12
CA VAL A 195 -18.35 -6.57 3.89
C VAL A 195 -18.12 -7.92 4.54
N CYS A 196 -17.68 -8.92 3.78
CA CYS A 196 -17.50 -10.29 4.27
C CYS A 196 -16.51 -11.06 3.39
N HIS A 197 -15.81 -12.02 3.98
CA HIS A 197 -14.82 -12.80 3.26
C HIS A 197 -15.47 -14.01 2.57
N GLY A 198 -15.41 -14.09 1.24
CA GLY A 198 -15.87 -15.25 0.48
C GLY A 198 -16.24 -14.95 -0.98
N ALA A 199 -16.60 -15.99 -1.75
CA ALA A 199 -16.91 -15.90 -3.16
C ALA A 199 -18.39 -15.56 -3.45
N GLY A 200 -19.21 -15.29 -2.44
CA GLY A 200 -20.63 -14.99 -2.65
C GLY A 200 -21.43 -14.60 -1.42
N ALA A 201 -22.68 -14.21 -1.64
CA ALA A 201 -23.60 -13.78 -0.59
C ALA A 201 -23.91 -14.87 0.46
N TYR A 202 -23.70 -16.14 0.11
CA TYR A 202 -23.82 -17.29 1.01
C TYR A 202 -22.63 -17.39 1.97
N ASP A 203 -21.43 -17.01 1.56
CA ASP A 203 -20.25 -17.04 2.42
C ASP A 203 -20.35 -15.96 3.52
N CYS A 204 -20.98 -14.82 3.22
CA CYS A 204 -21.36 -13.84 4.24
C CYS A 204 -22.29 -14.39 5.34
N LEU A 205 -23.08 -15.43 5.03
CA LEU A 205 -23.97 -16.07 6.02
C LEU A 205 -23.23 -17.12 6.85
N LEU A 206 -22.30 -17.84 6.23
CA LEU A 206 -21.51 -18.89 6.88
C LEU A 206 -20.37 -18.33 7.74
N ASN A 207 -19.96 -17.08 7.51
CA ASN A 207 -19.06 -16.32 8.37
C ASN A 207 -19.77 -15.15 9.10
N PRO A 208 -20.77 -15.43 9.98
CA PRO A 208 -21.56 -14.37 10.62
C PRO A 208 -20.73 -13.51 11.58
N PHE A 209 -19.55 -13.97 12.01
CA PHE A 209 -18.68 -13.28 12.97
C PHE A 209 -17.68 -12.31 12.32
N GLY A 210 -17.33 -12.51 11.04
CA GLY A 210 -16.46 -11.60 10.28
C GLY A 210 -17.24 -10.59 9.42
N ALA A 211 -18.52 -10.83 9.14
CA ALA A 211 -19.33 -9.95 8.31
C ALA A 211 -19.67 -8.62 9.00
N ARG A 212 -19.34 -7.49 8.36
CA ARG A 212 -19.58 -6.14 8.87
C ARG A 212 -20.54 -5.36 7.98
N ASP A 213 -21.24 -4.39 8.57
CA ASP A 213 -22.05 -3.46 7.79
C ASP A 213 -21.16 -2.48 7.04
N TYR A 214 -21.46 -2.27 5.75
CA TYR A 214 -20.64 -1.43 4.88
C TYR A 214 -20.59 0.02 5.36
N GLN A 215 -21.73 0.59 5.75
CA GLN A 215 -21.81 1.98 6.21
C GLN A 215 -21.02 2.18 7.51
N GLN A 216 -21.00 1.18 8.40
CA GLN A 216 -20.20 1.24 9.62
C GLN A 216 -18.70 1.32 9.33
N ILE A 217 -18.21 0.55 8.34
CA ILE A 217 -16.80 0.62 7.92
C ILE A 217 -16.47 1.98 7.31
N LEU A 218 -17.33 2.51 6.43
CA LEU A 218 -17.11 3.84 5.85
C LEU A 218 -17.05 4.92 6.94
N ASN A 219 -17.91 4.84 7.96
CA ASN A 219 -17.89 5.78 9.08
C ASN A 219 -16.61 5.66 9.93
N GLU A 220 -16.10 4.44 10.12
CA GLU A 220 -14.81 4.20 10.80
C GLU A 220 -13.66 4.89 10.04
N VAL A 221 -13.54 4.64 8.74
CA VAL A 221 -12.51 5.25 7.88
C VAL A 221 -12.66 6.78 7.83
N LYS A 222 -13.89 7.29 7.77
CA LYS A 222 -14.18 8.74 7.80
C LYS A 222 -13.75 9.37 9.12
N SER A 223 -14.11 8.75 10.25
CA SER A 223 -13.72 9.24 11.58
C SER A 223 -12.20 9.31 11.71
N TRP A 224 -11.49 8.29 11.22
CA TRP A 224 -10.02 8.31 11.21
C TRP A 224 -9.48 9.43 10.31
N SER A 225 -10.03 9.58 9.10
CA SER A 225 -9.59 10.61 8.14
C SER A 225 -9.81 12.04 8.65
N ASP A 226 -10.88 12.28 9.41
CA ASP A 226 -11.17 13.58 10.03
C ASP A 226 -10.13 13.94 11.10
N GLN A 227 -9.58 12.94 11.79
CA GLN A 227 -8.53 13.10 12.81
C GLN A 227 -7.12 13.21 12.20
N HIS A 228 -6.97 12.82 10.94
CA HIS A 228 -5.69 12.81 10.21
C HIS A 228 -5.77 13.65 8.92
N PRO A 229 -5.98 14.98 9.04
CA PRO A 229 -6.23 15.84 7.90
C PRO A 229 -4.99 16.05 7.00
N ASP A 230 -3.85 15.47 7.32
CA ASP A 230 -2.63 15.49 6.52
C ASP A 230 -2.41 14.18 5.74
N GLN A 231 -3.28 13.19 5.91
CA GLN A 231 -3.10 11.84 5.37
C GLN A 231 -4.02 11.56 4.17
N LEU A 232 -3.51 10.73 3.24
CA LEU A 232 -4.25 10.20 2.09
C LEU A 232 -4.28 8.68 2.18
N LEU A 233 -5.44 8.07 1.97
CA LEU A 233 -5.60 6.63 1.88
C LEU A 233 -6.32 6.22 0.58
N VAL A 234 -6.13 4.95 0.21
CA VAL A 234 -6.85 4.28 -0.86
C VAL A 234 -7.82 3.27 -0.25
N LEU A 235 -9.09 3.42 -0.57
CA LEU A 235 -10.13 2.44 -0.28
C LEU A 235 -10.28 1.55 -1.51
N GLU A 236 -9.74 0.33 -1.45
CA GLU A 236 -9.80 -0.65 -2.52
C GLU A 236 -11.00 -1.56 -2.33
N LEU A 237 -11.78 -1.80 -3.39
CA LEU A 237 -13.07 -2.47 -3.32
C LEU A 237 -13.08 -3.73 -4.18
N GLU A 238 -13.11 -4.91 -3.57
CA GLU A 238 -13.46 -6.14 -4.28
C GLU A 238 -14.97 -6.23 -4.42
N ASN A 239 -15.49 -5.90 -5.59
CA ASN A 239 -16.91 -5.64 -5.72
C ASN A 239 -17.72 -6.82 -6.31
N HIS A 240 -18.37 -7.58 -5.43
CA HIS A 240 -19.37 -8.59 -5.81
C HIS A 240 -20.80 -8.06 -5.82
N VAL A 241 -20.99 -6.74 -5.62
CA VAL A 241 -22.30 -6.09 -5.65
C VAL A 241 -22.65 -5.73 -7.09
N LYS A 242 -23.61 -6.45 -7.68
CA LYS A 242 -24.16 -6.19 -9.03
C LYS A 242 -25.05 -4.92 -9.11
N ASN A 243 -24.82 -3.94 -8.23
CA ASN A 243 -25.55 -2.68 -8.16
C ASN A 243 -24.60 -1.55 -7.76
N GLN A 244 -24.15 -0.78 -8.75
CA GLN A 244 -23.22 0.34 -8.58
C GLN A 244 -23.73 1.38 -7.59
N LYS A 245 -25.02 1.75 -7.69
CA LYS A 245 -25.62 2.78 -6.84
C LYS A 245 -25.53 2.43 -5.35
N SER A 246 -25.76 1.15 -5.01
CA SER A 246 -25.64 0.65 -3.64
C SER A 246 -24.21 0.71 -3.08
N VAL A 247 -23.18 0.79 -3.93
CA VAL A 247 -21.77 0.93 -3.54
C VAL A 247 -21.37 2.41 -3.50
N GLU A 248 -21.65 3.15 -4.57
CA GLU A 248 -21.15 4.53 -4.72
C GLU A 248 -21.87 5.54 -3.83
N GLU A 249 -23.19 5.44 -3.63
CA GLU A 249 -23.94 6.42 -2.83
C GLU A 249 -23.46 6.49 -1.37
N PRO A 250 -23.27 5.35 -0.64
CA PRO A 250 -22.69 5.39 0.69
C PRO A 250 -21.32 6.09 0.74
N ILE A 251 -20.43 5.84 -0.23
CA ILE A 251 -19.12 6.49 -0.31
C ILE A 251 -19.28 8.00 -0.49
N LEU A 252 -20.09 8.41 -1.47
CA LEU A 252 -20.34 9.82 -1.78
C LEU A 252 -20.91 10.58 -0.58
N ASN A 253 -21.88 9.97 0.10
CA ASN A 253 -22.55 10.57 1.26
C ASN A 253 -21.62 10.65 2.49
N THR A 254 -20.74 9.67 2.65
CA THR A 254 -19.86 9.59 3.83
C THR A 254 -18.65 10.52 3.70
N PHE A 255 -17.94 10.46 2.58
CA PHE A 255 -16.68 11.20 2.41
C PHE A 255 -16.86 12.56 1.75
N GLN A 256 -17.91 12.77 0.95
CA GLN A 256 -18.29 14.05 0.36
C GLN A 256 -17.09 14.75 -0.32
N GLY A 257 -16.65 15.89 0.24
CA GLY A 257 -15.54 16.69 -0.26
C GLY A 257 -14.16 16.06 -0.08
N LEU A 258 -14.03 15.05 0.79
CA LEU A 258 -12.77 14.33 1.03
C LEU A 258 -12.38 13.39 -0.12
N LEU A 259 -13.30 13.09 -1.05
CA LEU A 259 -13.04 12.18 -2.16
C LEU A 259 -12.17 12.85 -3.23
N TYR A 260 -11.07 12.19 -3.59
CA TYR A 260 -10.34 12.47 -4.81
C TYR A 260 -10.92 11.64 -5.95
N ARG A 261 -11.73 12.28 -6.79
CA ARG A 261 -12.57 11.60 -7.80
C ARG A 261 -11.85 11.46 -9.14
N ALA A 262 -12.26 10.49 -9.95
CA ALA A 262 -11.69 10.31 -11.28
C ALA A 262 -11.93 11.54 -12.19
N ALA A 263 -13.03 12.27 -12.00
CA ALA A 263 -13.30 13.53 -12.71
C ALA A 263 -12.27 14.65 -12.42
N GLU A 264 -11.51 14.55 -11.33
CA GLU A 264 -10.46 15.51 -10.96
C GLU A 264 -9.11 15.17 -11.59
N ARG A 265 -9.00 14.02 -12.28
CA ARG A 265 -7.80 13.60 -12.99
C ARG A 265 -7.48 14.57 -14.12
N LYS A 266 -6.28 15.11 -14.08
CA LYS A 266 -5.68 15.81 -15.22
C LYS A 266 -4.70 14.87 -15.93
N ALA A 267 -4.28 15.24 -17.14
CA ALA A 267 -3.17 14.56 -17.80
C ALA A 267 -1.95 14.53 -16.86
N GLY A 268 -1.38 13.34 -16.65
CA GLY A 268 -0.25 13.16 -15.73
C GLY A 268 -0.62 13.14 -14.25
N TRP A 269 -1.88 12.88 -13.87
CA TRP A 269 -2.29 12.77 -12.46
C TRP A 269 -1.46 11.75 -11.66
N GLN A 270 -0.87 10.74 -12.32
CA GLN A 270 0.01 9.76 -11.70
C GLN A 270 1.28 10.41 -11.11
N HIS A 271 1.64 11.59 -11.61
CA HIS A 271 2.73 12.43 -11.13
C HIS A 271 2.34 13.33 -9.96
N GLU A 272 1.05 13.38 -9.61
CA GLU A 272 0.61 14.09 -8.41
C GLU A 272 1.10 13.37 -7.15
N THR A 273 1.36 14.13 -6.09
CA THR A 273 1.78 13.58 -4.81
C THR A 273 0.62 13.56 -3.82
N PRO A 274 0.67 12.69 -2.78
CA PRO A 274 -0.30 12.74 -1.69
C PRO A 274 -0.43 14.13 -1.07
N ALA A 275 0.67 14.86 -0.86
CA ALA A 275 0.64 16.23 -0.33
C ALA A 275 -0.17 17.19 -1.22
N GLN A 276 -0.08 17.10 -2.55
CA GLN A 276 -0.85 17.93 -3.48
C GLN A 276 -2.35 17.60 -3.45
N ILE A 277 -2.70 16.33 -3.28
CA ILE A 277 -4.08 15.85 -3.12
C ILE A 277 -4.65 16.33 -1.78
N VAL A 278 -3.88 16.17 -0.70
CA VAL A 278 -4.24 16.62 0.66
C VAL A 278 -4.41 18.12 0.74
N ALA A 279 -3.54 18.91 0.08
CA ALA A 279 -3.63 20.37 0.02
C ALA A 279 -4.95 20.88 -0.61
N ARG A 280 -5.63 20.06 -1.43
CA ARG A 280 -6.96 20.34 -1.99
C ARG A 280 -8.11 19.87 -1.10
N GLY A 281 -7.83 19.45 0.14
CA GLY A 281 -8.82 18.95 1.09
C GLY A 281 -9.27 17.50 0.85
N LYS A 282 -8.55 16.75 0.01
CA LYS A 282 -8.89 15.36 -0.31
C LYS A 282 -8.13 14.37 0.58
N ARG A 283 -8.77 13.27 0.98
CA ARG A 283 -8.23 12.26 1.91
C ARG A 283 -8.42 10.82 1.44
N VAL A 284 -9.35 10.57 0.52
CA VAL A 284 -9.72 9.22 0.10
C VAL A 284 -9.73 9.10 -1.42
N ILE A 285 -8.95 8.15 -1.93
CA ILE A 285 -9.05 7.61 -3.29
C ILE A 285 -9.86 6.32 -3.20
N VAL A 286 -10.72 6.04 -4.17
CA VAL A 286 -11.45 4.76 -4.24
C VAL A 286 -10.95 3.98 -5.44
N ALA A 287 -10.47 2.77 -5.23
CA ALA A 287 -9.95 1.89 -6.27
C ALA A 287 -10.81 0.63 -6.40
N ASP A 288 -10.92 0.10 -7.61
CA ASP A 288 -11.53 -1.20 -7.87
C ASP A 288 -10.53 -2.33 -7.60
N PHE A 289 -11.03 -3.50 -7.19
CA PHE A 289 -10.31 -4.77 -7.14
C PHE A 289 -11.15 -5.86 -7.81
N GLY A 290 -10.52 -6.67 -8.67
CA GLY A 290 -11.14 -7.91 -9.14
C GLY A 290 -12.31 -7.74 -10.14
N GLU A 291 -13.23 -8.71 -10.14
CA GLU A 291 -14.32 -8.81 -11.12
C GLU A 291 -15.43 -7.78 -10.85
N LEU A 292 -15.97 -7.18 -11.93
CA LEU A 292 -16.98 -6.10 -11.97
C LEU A 292 -16.44 -4.66 -11.85
N ARG A 293 -15.77 -4.22 -12.92
CA ARG A 293 -15.46 -2.82 -13.19
C ARG A 293 -16.73 -2.03 -13.47
N PHE A 294 -16.91 -0.91 -12.79
CA PHE A 294 -17.86 0.12 -13.23
C PHE A 294 -17.11 1.17 -14.04
N GLU A 295 -17.67 1.61 -15.16
CA GLU A 295 -17.17 2.78 -15.92
C GLU A 295 -17.48 4.11 -15.18
N GLY A 296 -17.43 4.09 -13.84
CA GLY A 296 -17.86 5.16 -12.96
C GLY A 296 -16.80 6.25 -12.76
N GLN A 297 -17.25 7.48 -12.49
CA GLN A 297 -16.36 8.62 -12.21
C GLN A 297 -15.78 8.64 -10.78
N LEU A 298 -16.18 7.68 -9.94
CA LEU A 298 -15.77 7.58 -8.55
C LEU A 298 -14.62 6.59 -8.35
N ILE A 299 -14.74 5.42 -8.96
CA ILE A 299 -13.88 4.27 -8.73
C ILE A 299 -12.76 4.27 -9.77
N TRP A 300 -11.52 4.13 -9.30
CA TRP A 300 -10.33 4.12 -10.12
C TRP A 300 -10.05 2.70 -10.61
N ASP A 301 -9.66 2.52 -11.88
CA ASP A 301 -9.30 1.20 -12.40
C ASP A 301 -8.04 0.70 -11.67
N GLN A 302 -8.09 -0.53 -11.17
CA GLN A 302 -6.97 -1.30 -10.63
C GLN A 302 -5.70 -1.10 -11.45
N ASN A 303 -5.74 -1.21 -12.79
CA ASN A 303 -4.54 -1.06 -13.64
C ASN A 303 -3.79 0.28 -13.45
N GLU A 304 -4.48 1.31 -12.96
CA GLU A 304 -3.92 2.65 -12.79
C GLU A 304 -3.25 2.85 -11.42
N LEU A 305 -3.67 2.08 -10.41
CA LEU A 305 -3.10 2.14 -9.07
C LEU A 305 -2.20 0.93 -8.82
N SER A 306 -2.59 -0.30 -9.19
CA SER A 306 -1.71 -1.48 -9.15
C SER A 306 -2.19 -2.64 -10.02
N SER A 307 -1.28 -3.35 -10.68
CA SER A 307 -1.57 -4.68 -11.23
C SER A 307 -1.53 -5.72 -10.11
N ASN A 308 -2.70 -6.25 -9.73
CA ASN A 308 -2.78 -7.30 -8.72
C ASN A 308 -2.19 -8.60 -9.27
N THR A 309 -1.00 -8.92 -8.80
CA THR A 309 -0.29 -10.13 -9.15
C THR A 309 -0.24 -11.00 -7.91
N PRO A 310 -0.88 -12.18 -7.92
CA PRO A 310 -0.66 -13.15 -6.87
C PRO A 310 0.85 -13.33 -6.72
N THR A 311 1.34 -13.29 -5.50
CA THR A 311 2.77 -13.46 -5.12
C THR A 311 3.45 -14.72 -5.65
N LYS A 312 2.68 -15.65 -6.23
CA LYS A 312 3.17 -16.80 -6.98
C LYS A 312 4.05 -16.32 -8.14
N GLY A 313 5.22 -16.95 -8.29
CA GLY A 313 6.13 -16.65 -9.39
C GLY A 313 7.09 -15.50 -9.14
N PHE A 314 6.98 -14.77 -8.02
CA PHE A 314 8.01 -13.81 -7.61
C PHE A 314 9.33 -14.52 -7.29
N SER A 315 10.43 -13.96 -7.77
CA SER A 315 11.78 -14.48 -7.55
C SER A 315 12.76 -13.39 -7.12
N ALA A 316 13.85 -13.83 -6.50
CA ALA A 316 14.85 -12.94 -5.90
C ALA A 316 15.56 -12.01 -6.91
N ASP A 317 15.54 -12.34 -8.20
CA ASP A 317 16.05 -11.51 -9.31
C ASP A 317 15.05 -10.44 -9.79
N CYS A 318 14.03 -10.13 -8.99
CA CYS A 318 13.01 -9.13 -9.31
C CYS A 318 12.21 -9.48 -10.57
N SER A 319 11.81 -10.75 -10.68
CA SER A 319 10.96 -11.25 -11.75
C SER A 319 9.67 -11.85 -11.20
N VAL A 320 8.61 -11.81 -12.01
CA VAL A 320 7.34 -12.52 -11.77
C VAL A 320 7.13 -13.47 -12.95
N ASP A 321 7.01 -14.77 -12.67
CA ASP A 321 6.85 -15.81 -13.70
C ASP A 321 7.95 -15.73 -14.79
N GLY A 322 9.18 -15.39 -14.39
CA GLY A 322 10.35 -15.25 -15.26
C GLY A 322 10.38 -13.96 -16.09
N LYS A 323 9.40 -13.06 -15.92
CA LYS A 323 9.40 -11.73 -16.53
C LYS A 323 9.94 -10.70 -15.56
N PRO A 324 10.92 -9.87 -15.95
CA PRO A 324 11.39 -8.79 -15.09
C PRO A 324 10.21 -7.92 -14.65
N MET A 325 10.21 -7.52 -13.38
CA MET A 325 9.32 -6.49 -12.90
C MET A 325 9.72 -5.19 -13.59
N GLU A 326 8.96 -4.80 -14.62
CA GLU A 326 9.10 -3.48 -15.25
C GLU A 326 8.58 -2.38 -14.30
N THR A 327 8.71 -1.11 -14.69
CA THR A 327 8.30 0.05 -13.87
C THR A 327 6.79 0.17 -13.60
N GLU A 328 6.00 -0.82 -14.04
CA GLU A 328 4.59 -0.92 -13.71
C GLU A 328 4.40 -1.16 -12.21
N ALA A 329 3.30 -0.67 -11.65
CA ALA A 329 2.98 -0.79 -10.24
C ALA A 329 2.55 -2.23 -9.90
N TRP A 330 3.50 -3.11 -9.60
CA TRP A 330 3.20 -4.48 -9.18
C TRP A 330 2.63 -4.50 -7.77
N GLY A 331 1.45 -5.10 -7.62
CA GLY A 331 0.81 -5.38 -6.34
C GLY A 331 0.87 -6.85 -5.97
N PHE A 332 1.11 -7.09 -4.68
CA PHE A 332 1.29 -8.41 -4.09
C PHE A 332 0.41 -8.55 -2.86
N TYR A 333 -0.22 -9.71 -2.72
CA TYR A 333 -1.02 -10.05 -1.55
C TYR A 333 -0.77 -11.49 -1.09
N ASP A 334 -1.00 -11.76 0.20
CA ASP A 334 -1.08 -13.10 0.79
C ASP A 334 -2.53 -13.46 1.13
N ASP A 335 -2.89 -14.73 0.98
CA ASP A 335 -4.20 -15.28 1.35
C ASP A 335 -4.01 -16.33 2.45
N LYS A 336 -4.24 -15.93 3.70
CA LYS A 336 -4.06 -16.76 4.90
C LYS A 336 -5.33 -17.48 5.33
N THR A 337 -6.43 -17.35 4.60
CA THR A 337 -7.71 -17.93 5.04
C THR A 337 -7.78 -19.45 4.84
N PHE A 338 -6.92 -20.02 3.97
CA PHE A 338 -6.94 -21.46 3.69
C PHE A 338 -5.55 -22.07 3.43
N LYS A 339 -4.77 -22.35 4.49
CA LYS A 339 -3.55 -23.22 4.49
C LYS A 339 -2.47 -23.00 3.40
N LYS A 340 -2.55 -21.96 2.58
CA LYS A 340 -1.52 -21.65 1.59
C LYS A 340 -0.32 -21.03 2.30
N ALA A 341 0.88 -21.45 1.92
CA ALA A 341 2.12 -20.94 2.48
C ALA A 341 2.19 -19.41 2.27
N ASN A 342 2.62 -18.70 3.31
CA ASN A 342 2.69 -17.24 3.30
C ASN A 342 3.85 -16.75 2.40
N PRO A 343 3.56 -16.00 1.32
CA PRO A 343 4.58 -15.39 0.48
C PRO A 343 5.12 -14.07 1.05
N LEU A 344 4.35 -13.34 1.87
CA LEU A 344 4.73 -12.07 2.51
C LEU A 344 5.09 -12.32 3.98
N THR A 345 6.36 -12.65 4.18
CA THR A 345 6.97 -12.96 5.49
C THR A 345 7.95 -11.86 5.88
N VAL A 346 8.39 -11.87 7.14
CA VAL A 346 9.47 -11.00 7.62
C VAL A 346 10.71 -11.08 6.72
N ALA A 347 11.02 -12.26 6.16
CA ALA A 347 12.18 -12.46 5.31
C ALA A 347 11.96 -12.02 3.85
N SER A 348 10.74 -12.12 3.32
CA SER A 348 10.46 -11.83 1.91
C SER A 348 10.04 -10.39 1.66
N ILE A 349 9.41 -9.69 2.62
CA ILE A 349 9.02 -8.26 2.47
C ILE A 349 10.20 -7.39 1.99
N PRO A 350 11.40 -7.43 2.61
CA PRO A 350 12.58 -6.74 2.10
C PRO A 350 12.92 -7.05 0.63
N GLN A 351 12.69 -8.29 0.19
CA GLN A 351 12.97 -8.74 -1.17
C GLN A 351 11.98 -8.19 -2.19
N PHE A 352 10.70 -8.07 -1.83
CA PHE A 352 9.72 -7.39 -2.69
C PHE A 352 10.05 -5.91 -2.80
N LEU A 353 10.31 -5.25 -1.66
CA LEU A 353 10.53 -3.81 -1.61
C LEU A 353 11.82 -3.36 -2.31
N ARG A 354 12.88 -4.16 -2.29
CA ARG A 354 14.11 -3.90 -3.09
C ARG A 354 13.91 -4.07 -4.60
N CYS A 355 12.81 -4.69 -5.02
CA CYS A 355 12.44 -4.87 -6.42
C CYS A 355 11.40 -3.83 -6.88
N ASP A 356 11.25 -2.73 -6.11
CA ASP A 356 10.23 -1.71 -6.33
C ASP A 356 8.80 -2.27 -6.35
N ALA A 357 8.52 -3.33 -5.59
CA ALA A 357 7.14 -3.74 -5.34
C ALA A 357 6.41 -2.57 -4.66
N ARG A 358 5.40 -2.02 -5.35
CA ARG A 358 4.76 -0.76 -4.95
C ARG A 358 3.55 -0.96 -4.05
N TYR A 359 2.96 -2.14 -4.05
CA TYR A 359 1.75 -2.43 -3.30
C TYR A 359 1.91 -3.77 -2.58
N LEU A 360 2.08 -3.75 -1.27
CA LEU A 360 2.10 -4.97 -0.45
C LEU A 360 0.85 -4.99 0.43
N LYS A 361 -0.08 -5.89 0.15
CA LYS A 361 -1.31 -6.08 0.92
C LYS A 361 -1.16 -7.30 1.80
N ILE A 362 -1.00 -7.06 3.11
CA ILE A 362 -0.58 -8.08 4.05
C ILE A 362 -1.76 -8.57 4.90
N ASP A 363 -2.02 -9.87 4.91
CA ASP A 363 -2.84 -10.59 5.88
C ASP A 363 -2.09 -10.73 7.20
N ARG A 364 -2.84 -10.67 8.29
CA ARG A 364 -2.36 -10.83 9.67
C ARG A 364 -1.17 -9.94 9.94
N LEU A 365 -1.34 -8.63 9.73
CA LEU A 365 -0.32 -7.65 10.06
C LEU A 365 0.14 -7.85 11.52
N THR A 366 1.46 -7.85 11.69
CA THR A 366 2.13 -7.93 13.00
C THR A 366 3.22 -6.87 13.10
N PRO A 367 3.66 -6.50 14.31
CA PRO A 367 4.77 -5.57 14.49
C PRO A 367 6.06 -6.01 13.76
N GLU A 368 6.33 -7.31 13.67
CA GLU A 368 7.52 -7.85 12.99
C GLU A 368 7.45 -7.66 11.47
N LEU A 369 6.27 -7.85 10.87
CA LEU A 369 6.06 -7.59 9.43
C LEU A 369 6.19 -6.10 9.11
N LEU A 370 5.66 -5.24 9.99
CA LEU A 370 5.85 -3.79 9.85
C LEU A 370 7.33 -3.43 9.96
N ASN A 371 8.05 -3.95 10.96
CA ASN A 371 9.46 -3.66 11.14
C ASN A 371 10.32 -4.12 9.94
N ALA A 372 9.97 -5.24 9.31
CA ALA A 372 10.65 -5.74 8.12
C ALA A 372 10.54 -4.81 6.90
N ARG A 373 9.53 -3.93 6.84
CA ARG A 373 9.33 -3.00 5.73
C ARG A 373 10.16 -1.72 5.85
N HIS A 374 10.58 -1.37 7.07
CA HIS A 374 11.21 -0.08 7.31
C HIS A 374 12.64 -0.04 6.76
N PHE A 375 12.99 1.07 6.12
CA PHE A 375 14.33 1.33 5.57
C PHE A 375 15.02 2.52 6.24
N SER A 376 14.26 3.36 6.94
CA SER A 376 14.76 4.57 7.58
C SER A 376 15.38 4.24 8.95
N TRP A 377 14.99 4.93 10.02
CA TRP A 377 15.65 4.93 11.32
C TRP A 377 15.73 3.56 12.01
N GLU A 378 16.93 3.11 12.38
CA GLU A 378 17.16 1.86 13.11
C GLU A 378 16.72 1.92 14.59
N SER A 379 16.77 3.10 15.21
CA SER A 379 16.33 3.33 16.59
C SER A 379 15.85 4.77 16.79
N ALA A 380 15.03 4.99 17.83
CA ALA A 380 14.69 6.32 18.30
C ALA A 380 15.94 6.96 18.92
N LEU A 381 16.33 8.13 18.42
CA LEU A 381 17.61 8.75 18.73
C LEU A 381 17.38 10.20 19.19
N PRO A 382 18.34 10.78 19.95
CA PRO A 382 18.14 12.01 20.73
C PRO A 382 17.72 13.21 19.89
N GLU A 383 17.18 14.23 20.58
CA GLU A 383 16.83 15.52 19.99
C GLU A 383 18.02 16.10 19.19
N GLN A 384 17.76 16.53 17.95
CA GLN A 384 18.71 17.18 17.03
C GLN A 384 19.80 16.29 16.41
N ALA A 385 19.43 15.11 15.89
CA ALA A 385 20.37 14.23 15.21
C ALA A 385 20.17 14.20 13.69
N CYS A 386 21.28 14.25 12.96
CA CYS A 386 21.34 14.16 11.50
C CYS A 386 21.47 12.70 11.05
N ALA A 387 20.84 12.35 9.93
CA ALA A 387 20.81 10.99 9.43
C ALA A 387 22.07 10.63 8.65
N GLN A 388 22.74 9.56 9.08
CA GLN A 388 23.77 8.86 8.32
C GLN A 388 23.26 7.47 7.91
N VAL A 389 23.86 6.91 6.86
CA VAL A 389 23.60 5.54 6.40
C VAL A 389 24.93 4.83 6.13
N SER A 390 24.97 3.52 6.39
CA SER A 390 26.11 2.66 6.07
C SER A 390 25.62 1.30 5.57
N THR A 391 26.52 0.53 4.95
CA THR A 391 26.21 -0.84 4.50
C THR A 391 26.02 -1.83 5.66
N GLY A 392 26.37 -1.46 6.89
CA GLY A 392 26.32 -2.34 8.05
C GLY A 392 24.89 -2.73 8.44
N SER A 393 24.06 -1.76 8.82
CA SER A 393 22.66 -2.01 9.14
C SER A 393 21.71 -1.83 7.95
N GLY A 394 22.12 -1.09 6.93
CA GLY A 394 21.26 -0.71 5.80
C GLY A 394 20.13 0.27 6.17
N ARG A 395 20.04 0.66 7.45
CA ARG A 395 19.07 1.60 8.00
C ARG A 395 19.75 2.91 8.39
N TRP A 396 18.94 3.93 8.63
CA TRP A 396 19.43 5.24 9.02
C TRP A 396 19.77 5.25 10.50
N GLN A 397 20.92 5.83 10.79
CA GLN A 397 21.39 6.06 12.15
C GLN A 397 21.51 7.54 12.37
N ALA A 398 21.16 7.99 13.55
CA ALA A 398 21.30 9.40 13.90
C ALA A 398 22.68 9.67 14.49
N GLN A 399 23.27 10.79 14.09
CA GLN A 399 24.61 11.21 14.45
C GLN A 399 24.62 12.73 14.66
N ARG A 400 25.59 13.23 15.45
CA ARG A 400 25.77 14.68 15.60
C ARG A 400 26.14 15.31 14.27
N CYS A 401 25.43 16.37 13.89
CA CYS A 401 25.49 16.99 12.57
C CYS A 401 26.87 17.60 12.25
N GLU A 402 27.70 17.85 13.25
CA GLU A 402 29.05 18.41 13.14
C GLU A 402 30.13 17.37 12.83
N HIS A 403 29.79 16.07 12.83
CA HIS A 403 30.74 15.05 12.38
C HIS A 403 31.08 15.25 10.89
N SER A 404 32.36 15.12 10.57
CA SER A 404 32.82 15.13 9.18
C SER A 404 32.68 13.74 8.58
N GLN A 405 31.84 13.63 7.56
CA GLN A 405 31.61 12.40 6.80
C GLN A 405 31.32 12.73 5.33
N PRO A 406 31.57 11.80 4.40
CA PRO A 406 31.12 11.93 3.01
C PRO A 406 29.59 11.96 2.92
N PHE A 407 29.06 12.39 1.77
CA PHE A 407 27.64 12.62 1.53
C PHE A 407 27.11 11.68 0.47
N VAL A 408 25.85 11.29 0.60
CA VAL A 408 25.08 10.66 -0.48
C VAL A 408 24.43 11.76 -1.31
N CYS A 409 24.67 11.75 -2.61
CA CYS A 409 24.16 12.72 -3.57
C CYS A 409 23.28 12.04 -4.62
N LYS A 410 22.10 12.62 -4.86
CA LYS A 410 21.24 12.24 -5.97
C LYS A 410 21.65 13.02 -7.21
N THR A 411 21.99 12.32 -8.30
CA THR A 411 22.29 12.91 -9.61
C THR A 411 21.25 12.45 -10.65
N PRO A 412 21.18 13.08 -11.84
CA PRO A 412 20.33 12.60 -12.94
C PRO A 412 20.65 11.16 -13.37
N ALA A 413 21.90 10.72 -13.19
CA ALA A 413 22.35 9.37 -13.54
C ALA A 413 22.10 8.32 -12.43
N GLY A 414 21.63 8.73 -11.25
CA GLY A 414 21.48 7.85 -10.09
C GLY A 414 22.12 8.40 -8.82
N TRP A 415 22.23 7.55 -7.81
CA TRP A 415 22.89 7.87 -6.54
C TRP A 415 24.40 7.79 -6.68
N LYS A 416 25.12 8.67 -5.98
CA LYS A 416 26.57 8.66 -5.84
C LYS A 416 26.94 9.04 -4.41
N HIS A 417 28.15 8.75 -3.99
CA HIS A 417 28.72 9.33 -2.78
C HIS A 417 29.81 10.34 -3.14
N SER A 418 29.97 11.37 -2.32
CA SER A 418 31.03 12.36 -2.46
C SER A 418 32.40 11.78 -2.08
N THR A 419 33.43 12.43 -2.58
CA THR A 419 34.82 12.21 -2.14
C THR A 419 35.20 13.16 -1.01
N HIS A 420 34.63 14.37 -0.99
CA HIS A 420 34.80 15.32 0.11
C HIS A 420 33.88 14.95 1.27
N ALA A 421 34.45 14.98 2.47
CA ALA A 421 33.73 14.84 3.73
C ALA A 421 33.52 16.21 4.37
N GLY A 422 32.42 16.36 5.09
CA GLY A 422 32.08 17.59 5.79
C GLY A 422 30.97 17.37 6.81
N THR A 423 30.53 18.47 7.42
CA THR A 423 29.38 18.49 8.31
C THR A 423 28.09 18.32 7.50
N TRP A 424 27.03 17.81 8.12
CA TRP A 424 25.76 17.53 7.43
C TRP A 424 25.22 18.72 6.64
N LYS A 425 25.36 19.95 7.18
CA LYS A 425 24.89 21.19 6.56
C LYS A 425 25.59 21.53 5.24
N GLU A 426 26.80 21.02 5.02
CA GLU A 426 27.59 21.26 3.81
C GLU A 426 27.16 20.38 2.64
N GLY A 427 26.34 19.35 2.87
CA GLY A 427 26.04 18.32 1.87
C GLY A 427 25.46 18.86 0.56
N ALA A 428 24.57 19.86 0.61
CA ALA A 428 24.02 20.45 -0.60
C ALA A 428 25.09 21.14 -1.47
N ALA A 429 26.03 21.85 -0.84
CA ALA A 429 27.13 22.50 -1.54
C ALA A 429 28.12 21.46 -2.09
N VAL A 430 28.45 20.43 -1.31
CA VAL A 430 29.37 19.37 -1.77
C VAL A 430 28.78 18.58 -2.94
N CYS A 431 27.51 18.20 -2.88
CA CYS A 431 26.86 17.46 -3.97
C CYS A 431 26.85 18.25 -5.28
N THR A 432 26.53 19.55 -5.22
CA THR A 432 26.51 20.42 -6.41
C THR A 432 27.91 20.71 -6.94
N GLN A 433 28.90 20.88 -6.06
CA GLN A 433 30.29 21.11 -6.44
C GLN A 433 30.93 19.90 -7.12
N GLU A 434 30.69 18.68 -6.62
CA GLU A 434 31.32 17.47 -7.17
C GLU A 434 30.60 16.93 -8.41
N PHE A 435 29.27 17.04 -8.47
CA PHE A 435 28.46 16.35 -9.48
C PHE A 435 27.62 17.29 -10.37
N GLY A 436 27.77 18.61 -10.20
CA GLY A 436 27.12 19.65 -10.99
C GLY A 436 25.79 20.13 -10.41
N GLU A 437 25.24 21.22 -10.97
CA GLU A 437 24.05 21.92 -10.44
C GLU A 437 22.79 21.05 -10.36
N SER A 438 22.70 20.00 -11.19
CA SER A 438 21.58 19.05 -11.17
C SER A 438 21.67 17.98 -10.07
N ALA A 439 22.78 17.94 -9.31
CA ALA A 439 22.94 17.03 -8.20
C ALA A 439 22.39 17.65 -6.90
N ALA A 440 21.77 16.82 -6.07
CA ALA A 440 21.12 17.26 -4.85
C ALA A 440 21.51 16.38 -3.67
N PHE A 441 21.61 17.01 -2.50
CA PHE A 441 21.68 16.31 -1.23
C PHE A 441 20.25 16.01 -0.78
N GLU A 442 19.80 14.77 -0.98
CA GLU A 442 18.42 14.34 -0.71
C GLU A 442 18.40 12.97 -0.02
N PRO A 443 17.41 12.67 0.83
CA PRO A 443 17.26 11.34 1.41
C PRO A 443 16.60 10.38 0.41
N PRO A 444 16.88 9.06 0.46
CA PRO A 444 16.05 8.09 -0.24
C PRO A 444 14.64 8.12 0.34
N ARG A 445 13.63 8.05 -0.52
CA ARG A 445 12.22 8.22 -0.14
C ARG A 445 11.42 6.91 -0.14
N THR A 446 12.02 5.84 -0.63
CA THR A 446 11.45 4.49 -0.66
C THR A 446 12.50 3.47 -0.24
N TYR A 447 12.05 2.26 0.12
CA TYR A 447 12.96 1.15 0.41
C TYR A 447 13.84 0.85 -0.81
N PHE A 448 13.24 0.85 -2.01
CA PHE A 448 13.98 0.68 -3.26
C PHE A 448 15.10 1.71 -3.42
N GLN A 449 14.79 3.00 -3.23
CA GLN A 449 15.79 4.06 -3.31
C GLN A 449 16.89 3.91 -2.24
N ASN A 450 16.53 3.46 -1.04
CA ASN A 450 17.51 3.20 0.02
C ASN A 450 18.47 2.07 -0.38
N GLN A 451 17.98 1.01 -1.02
CA GLN A 451 18.86 -0.04 -1.56
C GLN A 451 19.78 0.48 -2.68
N GLN A 452 19.30 1.39 -3.53
CA GLN A 452 20.15 2.05 -4.52
C GLN A 452 21.25 2.91 -3.89
N VAL A 453 20.94 3.59 -2.76
CA VAL A 453 21.93 4.31 -1.97
C VAL A 453 22.96 3.33 -1.41
N LEU A 454 22.52 2.27 -0.74
CA LEU A 454 23.42 1.26 -0.16
C LEU A 454 24.36 0.63 -1.20
N ALA A 455 23.87 0.42 -2.42
CA ALA A 455 24.64 -0.18 -3.51
C ALA A 455 25.82 0.69 -4.00
N VAL A 456 25.83 1.99 -3.67
CA VAL A 456 26.93 2.90 -4.05
C VAL A 456 27.87 3.23 -2.89
N LEU A 457 27.60 2.77 -1.67
CA LEU A 457 28.43 3.09 -0.52
C LEU A 457 29.68 2.19 -0.44
N THR A 458 30.75 2.73 0.14
CA THR A 458 31.92 1.95 0.52
C THR A 458 31.65 1.18 1.81
N ALA A 459 31.97 -0.12 1.83
CA ALA A 459 31.79 -0.94 3.02
C ALA A 459 32.63 -0.42 4.20
N GLY A 460 31.99 -0.29 5.37
CA GLY A 460 32.64 0.19 6.60
C GLY A 460 32.65 1.71 6.78
N GLU A 461 32.16 2.48 5.79
CA GLU A 461 32.01 3.93 5.89
C GLU A 461 30.54 4.32 6.14
N ALA A 462 30.35 5.46 6.81
CA ALA A 462 29.05 6.09 7.00
C ALA A 462 28.98 7.38 6.18
N PHE A 463 27.80 7.63 5.62
CA PHE A 463 27.57 8.75 4.73
C PHE A 463 26.36 9.55 5.18
N TRP A 464 26.45 10.86 5.09
CA TRP A 464 25.32 11.75 5.33
C TRP A 464 24.24 11.57 4.27
N ILE A 465 22.99 11.56 4.72
CA ILE A 465 21.79 11.70 3.88
C ILE A 465 20.99 12.90 4.39
N ASN A 466 20.25 13.59 3.51
CA ASN A 466 19.54 14.81 3.87
C ASN A 466 18.24 14.53 4.63
N ALA A 467 18.37 13.97 5.83
CA ALA A 467 17.29 13.84 6.80
C ALA A 467 17.83 14.21 8.19
N ARG A 468 16.97 14.78 9.02
CA ARG A 468 17.26 15.09 10.42
C ARG A 468 16.01 14.93 11.26
N LEU A 469 16.20 14.64 12.55
CA LEU A 469 15.12 14.66 13.53
C LEU A 469 14.95 16.11 13.99
N GLU A 470 13.81 16.72 13.66
CA GLU A 470 13.42 17.99 14.28
C GLU A 470 13.03 17.74 15.74
N PRO A 471 13.36 18.66 16.67
CA PRO A 471 12.78 18.62 18.01
C PRO A 471 11.26 18.73 17.91
N SER A 472 10.55 17.84 18.61
CA SER A 472 9.08 17.86 18.73
C SER A 472 8.58 19.02 19.57
#